data_AF-A0A833QVG4-F1
#
_entry.id   AF-A0A833QVG4-F1
#
_cell.length_a   1.000
_cell.length_b   1.000
_cell.length_c   1.000
_cell.angle_alpha   90.00
_cell.angle_beta   90.00
_cell.angle_gamma   90.00
#
_symmetry.space_group_name_H-M   'P 1'
#
loop_
_entity.id
_entity.type
_entity.pdbx_description
1 polymer ?
#
loop_
_entity_poly.entity_id
_entity_poly.type
_entity_poly.pdbx_seq_one_letter_code
_entity_poly.pdbx_strand_id
1 'polypeptide(L)'
;MKPFFLVALILAIVAFGTANAVQFQAANNAKGTAGGNRFDSQIGVSYTTQVMSTSSNFIWNTFNQKPSDRKNVALVTLVVESIDGVAYTSNNGIHVSASYIAGYSGDVKTEFVGVLYHEMTHVWQWNGQGKAPGGLIEANLHLTPNMNFSAIRPEAEALNYSAFSHQTYN
;
A
#
# COMPACT_ATOMS: atom_id res chain seq x y z
N MET A 1 -8.51 41.74 -3.15
CA MET A 1 -8.84 40.56 -3.97
C MET A 1 -7.58 39.70 -4.07
N LYS A 2 -7.61 38.45 -3.61
CA LYS A 2 -6.43 37.56 -3.56
C LYS A 2 -6.29 36.83 -4.92
N PRO A 3 -5.10 36.77 -5.53
CA PRO A 3 -4.92 36.04 -6.78
C PRO A 3 -4.86 34.53 -6.50
N PHE A 4 -5.70 33.78 -7.20
CA PHE A 4 -5.61 32.32 -7.28
C PHE A 4 -4.41 31.95 -8.17
N PHE A 5 -3.41 31.27 -7.59
CA PHE A 5 -2.35 30.63 -8.36
C PHE A 5 -2.82 29.24 -8.79
N LEU A 6 -3.10 29.06 -10.08
CA LEU A 6 -3.25 27.76 -10.72
C LEU A 6 -1.85 27.25 -11.06
N VAL A 7 -1.34 26.26 -10.32
CA VAL A 7 -0.15 25.51 -10.71
C VAL A 7 -0.61 24.29 -11.51
N ALA A 8 -0.49 24.36 -12.83
CA ALA A 8 -0.62 23.20 -13.69
C ALA A 8 0.71 22.42 -13.68
N LEU A 9 0.71 21.23 -13.08
CA LEU A 9 1.84 20.30 -13.12
C LEU A 9 1.75 19.49 -14.42
N ILE A 10 2.64 19.75 -15.38
CA ILE A 10 2.76 18.96 -16.61
C ILE A 10 3.67 17.75 -16.31
N LEU A 11 3.08 16.56 -16.25
CA LEU A 11 3.81 15.29 -16.22
C LEU A 11 4.18 14.90 -17.66
N ALA A 12 5.45 14.98 -18.02
CA ALA A 12 5.96 14.44 -19.28
C ALA A 12 6.10 12.91 -19.15
N ILE A 13 5.36 12.16 -19.98
CA ILE A 13 5.43 10.70 -20.05
C ILE A 13 6.39 10.31 -21.18
N VAL A 14 7.49 9.65 -20.84
CA VAL A 14 8.32 8.91 -21.81
C VAL A 14 8.11 7.43 -21.55
N ALA A 15 7.49 6.73 -22.50
CA ALA A 15 7.28 5.30 -22.44
C ALA A 15 8.36 4.58 -23.26
N PHE A 16 9.17 3.75 -22.61
CA PHE A 16 9.88 2.65 -23.26
C PHE A 16 9.68 1.38 -22.43
N GLY A 17 9.25 0.31 -23.11
CA GLY A 17 8.93 -0.98 -22.52
C GLY A 17 10.14 -1.92 -22.49
N THR A 18 10.57 -2.25 -21.28
CA THR A 18 11.25 -3.50 -20.88
C THR A 18 10.96 -3.64 -19.39
N ALA A 19 10.22 -4.67 -18.94
CA ALA A 19 9.77 -4.91 -17.55
C ALA A 19 10.06 -3.74 -16.58
N ASN A 20 9.33 -2.63 -16.73
CA ASN A 20 9.68 -1.41 -16.02
C ASN A 20 9.46 -1.65 -14.53
N ALA A 21 10.49 -1.38 -13.73
CA ALA A 21 10.35 -1.39 -12.28
C ALA A 21 9.18 -0.46 -11.90
N VAL A 22 8.30 -0.94 -11.02
CA VAL A 22 7.15 -0.16 -10.56
C VAL A 22 7.67 1.13 -9.93
N GLN A 23 7.16 2.26 -10.40
CA GLN A 23 7.45 3.57 -9.83
C GLN A 23 6.53 3.84 -8.65
N PHE A 24 7.06 4.48 -7.62
CA PHE A 24 6.31 4.89 -6.44
C PHE A 24 6.44 6.40 -6.27
N GLN A 25 5.31 7.08 -6.13
CA GLN A 25 5.27 8.50 -5.86
C GLN A 25 4.37 8.77 -4.65
N ALA A 26 4.81 9.67 -3.77
CA ALA A 26 4.01 10.13 -2.66
C ALA A 26 3.98 11.66 -2.60
N ALA A 27 2.84 12.21 -2.19
CA ALA A 27 2.65 13.65 -2.05
C ALA A 27 1.86 13.97 -0.76
N ASN A 28 2.12 15.16 -0.23
CA ASN A 28 1.33 15.74 0.85
C ASN A 28 0.57 16.95 0.31
N ASN A 29 -0.71 16.78 0.03
CA ASN A 29 -1.61 17.83 -0.44
C ASN A 29 -2.30 18.55 0.73
N ALA A 30 -2.14 18.08 1.96
CA ALA A 30 -2.72 18.66 3.17
C ALA A 30 -1.76 19.56 3.94
N LYS A 31 -0.70 20.09 3.30
CA LYS A 31 0.27 20.99 3.95
C LYS A 31 -0.42 22.18 4.61
N GLY A 32 0.01 22.53 5.82
CA GLY A 32 -0.59 23.59 6.63
C GLY A 32 -1.75 23.13 7.52
N THR A 33 -2.32 21.93 7.30
CA THR A 33 -3.23 21.30 8.26
C THR A 33 -2.43 20.61 9.38
N ALA A 34 -3.07 20.34 10.53
CA ALA A 34 -2.43 19.59 11.61
C ALA A 34 -1.92 18.21 11.14
N GLY A 35 -2.72 17.53 10.32
CA GLY A 35 -2.38 16.22 9.75
C GLY A 35 -1.25 16.25 8.75
N GLY A 36 -1.30 17.16 7.78
CA GLY A 36 -0.25 17.31 6.79
C GLY A 36 1.08 17.73 7.41
N ASN A 37 1.07 18.62 8.41
CA ASN A 37 2.28 19.02 9.13
C ASN A 37 2.85 17.86 9.97
N ARG A 38 1.98 17.05 10.58
CA ARG A 38 2.39 15.85 11.32
C ARG A 38 2.97 14.78 10.38
N PHE A 39 2.38 14.59 9.20
CA PHE A 39 2.92 13.72 8.16
C PHE A 39 4.34 14.15 7.75
N ASP A 40 4.54 15.44 7.42
CA ASP A 40 5.85 15.94 6.99
C ASP A 40 6.92 15.79 8.09
N SER A 41 6.54 15.97 9.36
CA SER A 41 7.48 15.93 10.49
C SER A 41 7.79 14.53 11.02
N GLN A 42 6.85 13.58 10.96
CA GLN A 42 7.00 12.26 11.60
C GLN A 42 7.13 11.10 10.61
N ILE A 43 6.61 11.25 9.39
CA ILE A 43 6.55 10.17 8.39
C ILE A 43 7.39 10.56 7.17
N GLY A 44 6.95 11.58 6.43
CA GLY A 44 7.63 12.14 5.27
C GLY A 44 7.44 11.35 3.97
N VAL A 45 7.50 12.08 2.85
CA VAL A 45 7.34 11.54 1.49
C VAL A 45 8.38 10.47 1.15
N SER A 46 9.66 10.72 1.45
CA SER A 46 10.75 9.79 1.13
C SER A 46 10.54 8.42 1.80
N TYR A 47 10.29 8.43 3.11
CA TYR A 47 9.99 7.21 3.85
C TYR A 47 8.74 6.50 3.32
N THR A 48 7.69 7.26 2.99
CA THR A 48 6.47 6.69 2.40
C THR A 48 6.76 5.93 1.11
N THR A 49 7.54 6.51 0.18
CA THR A 49 7.91 5.81 -1.07
C THR A 49 8.73 4.54 -0.82
N GLN A 50 9.58 4.53 0.20
CA GLN A 50 10.33 3.34 0.61
C GLN A 50 9.40 2.24 1.15
N VAL A 51 8.39 2.62 1.95
CA VAL A 51 7.39 1.68 2.49
C VAL A 51 6.51 1.11 1.37
N MET A 52 6.11 1.90 0.38
CA MET A 52 5.37 1.41 -0.81
C MET A 52 6.17 0.36 -1.59
N SER A 53 7.46 0.59 -1.80
CA SER A 53 8.34 -0.39 -2.45
C SER A 53 8.50 -1.66 -1.62
N THR A 54 8.75 -1.52 -0.32
CA THR A 54 8.94 -2.64 0.61
C THR A 54 7.69 -3.51 0.73
N SER A 55 6.52 -2.88 0.90
CA SER A 55 5.23 -3.57 0.98
C SER A 55 4.86 -4.27 -0.33
N SER A 56 5.15 -3.68 -1.51
CA SER A 56 4.95 -4.36 -2.79
C SER A 56 5.76 -5.65 -2.89
N ASN A 57 7.05 -5.58 -2.54
CA ASN A 57 7.91 -6.76 -2.52
C ASN A 57 7.43 -7.82 -1.52
N PHE A 58 7.02 -7.40 -0.33
CA PHE A 58 6.42 -8.28 0.66
C PHE A 58 5.19 -9.00 0.10
N ILE A 59 4.24 -8.26 -0.49
CA ILE A 59 3.01 -8.82 -1.07
C ILE A 59 3.33 -9.81 -2.19
N TRP A 60 4.20 -9.44 -3.15
CA TRP A 60 4.59 -10.34 -4.23
C TRP A 60 5.25 -11.63 -3.72
N ASN A 61 6.09 -11.54 -2.70
CA ASN A 61 6.74 -12.70 -2.10
C ASN A 61 5.72 -13.58 -1.36
N THR A 62 4.84 -12.98 -0.56
CA THR A 62 3.78 -13.67 0.19
C THR A 62 2.85 -14.47 -0.72
N PHE A 63 2.50 -13.92 -1.89
CA PHE A 63 1.65 -14.59 -2.87
C PHE A 63 2.43 -15.30 -3.98
N ASN A 64 3.76 -15.44 -3.84
CA ASN A 64 4.64 -16.11 -4.81
C ASN A 64 4.47 -15.62 -6.26
N GLN A 65 4.27 -14.32 -6.46
CA GLN A 65 4.04 -13.69 -7.77
C GLN A 65 5.35 -13.41 -8.49
N LYS A 66 5.62 -14.18 -9.55
CA LYS A 66 6.74 -13.91 -10.48
C LYS A 66 6.44 -12.64 -11.29
N PRO A 67 7.45 -11.95 -11.85
CA PRO A 67 7.22 -10.76 -12.67
C PRO A 67 6.18 -10.94 -13.79
N SER A 68 6.10 -12.13 -14.39
CA SER A 68 5.09 -12.47 -15.43
C SER A 68 3.65 -12.54 -14.91
N ASP A 69 3.49 -12.79 -13.61
CA ASP A 69 2.19 -13.06 -12.98
C ASP A 69 1.63 -11.81 -12.28
N ARG A 70 2.45 -10.76 -12.17
CA ARG A 70 2.08 -9.50 -11.51
C ARG A 70 1.11 -8.70 -12.36
N LYS A 71 0.19 -8.00 -11.69
CA LYS A 71 -0.60 -6.93 -12.32
C LYS A 71 0.34 -5.93 -12.99
N ASN A 72 0.06 -5.58 -14.24
CA ASN A 72 0.80 -4.57 -14.97
C ASN A 72 0.47 -3.17 -14.43
N VAL A 73 1.19 -2.75 -13.39
CA VAL A 73 1.15 -1.40 -12.82
C VAL A 73 2.52 -0.77 -12.98
N ALA A 74 2.62 0.29 -13.77
CA ALA A 74 3.85 1.03 -13.94
C ALA A 74 4.09 2.06 -12.82
N LEU A 75 3.02 2.56 -12.20
CA LEU A 75 3.06 3.63 -11.20
C LEU A 75 2.00 3.39 -10.12
N VAL A 76 2.42 3.49 -8.86
CA VAL A 76 1.54 3.58 -7.69
C VAL A 76 1.74 4.94 -7.05
N THR A 77 0.65 5.65 -6.77
CA THR A 77 0.68 6.96 -6.12
C THR A 77 0.09 6.90 -4.73
N LEU A 78 0.61 7.71 -3.81
CA LEU A 78 0.01 7.98 -2.51
C LEU A 78 -0.14 9.48 -2.30
N VAL A 79 -1.32 9.92 -1.85
CA VAL A 79 -1.58 11.31 -1.50
C VAL A 79 -2.15 11.39 -0.09
N VAL A 80 -1.53 12.23 0.75
CA VAL A 80 -2.14 12.68 2.01
C VAL A 80 -3.00 13.90 1.72
N GLU A 81 -4.29 13.82 1.98
CA GLU A 81 -5.26 14.87 1.65
C GLU A 81 -6.47 14.90 2.60
N SER A 82 -7.36 15.86 2.38
CA SER A 82 -8.56 16.02 3.18
C SER A 82 -9.67 15.12 2.65
N ILE A 83 -9.80 13.93 3.22
CA ILE A 83 -10.84 12.95 2.93
C ILE A 83 -11.44 12.43 4.24
N ASP A 84 -12.67 11.92 4.16
CA ASP A 84 -13.30 11.19 5.25
C ASP A 84 -12.67 9.79 5.42
N GLY A 85 -12.88 9.19 6.59
CA GLY A 85 -12.32 7.86 6.91
C GLY A 85 -10.82 7.87 7.19
N VAL A 86 -10.18 6.71 7.01
CA VAL A 86 -8.75 6.49 7.29
C VAL A 86 -7.93 6.61 6.01
N ALA A 87 -8.21 5.74 5.06
CA ALA A 87 -7.60 5.71 3.74
C ALA A 87 -8.51 4.95 2.76
N TYR A 88 -8.23 5.07 1.47
CA TYR A 88 -8.79 4.19 0.46
C TYR A 88 -7.84 4.08 -0.74
N THR A 89 -8.02 3.00 -1.49
CA THR A 89 -7.34 2.76 -2.77
C THR A 89 -8.32 2.82 -3.92
N SER A 90 -7.96 3.56 -4.98
CA SER A 90 -8.69 3.60 -6.25
C SER A 90 -7.71 3.42 -7.41
N ASN A 91 -7.96 2.43 -8.27
CA ASN A 91 -7.01 1.98 -9.29
C ASN A 91 -5.65 1.59 -8.71
N ASN A 92 -4.64 2.46 -8.85
CA ASN A 92 -3.29 2.32 -8.30
C ASN A 92 -2.92 3.54 -7.44
N GLY A 93 -3.92 4.34 -7.05
CA GLY A 93 -3.77 5.53 -6.22
C GLY A 93 -4.30 5.28 -4.82
N ILE A 94 -3.49 5.60 -3.83
CA ILE A 94 -3.78 5.49 -2.41
C ILE A 94 -4.01 6.89 -1.86
N HIS A 95 -5.09 7.07 -1.12
CA HIS A 95 -5.49 8.34 -0.53
C HIS A 95 -5.57 8.16 0.97
N VAL A 96 -4.83 8.96 1.74
CA VAL A 96 -4.77 8.87 3.21
C VAL A 96 -5.29 10.15 3.84
N SER A 97 -6.17 10.00 4.84
CA SER A 97 -6.81 11.13 5.51
C SER A 97 -5.82 11.89 6.40
N ALA A 98 -5.64 13.18 6.10
CA ALA A 98 -4.88 14.08 6.94
C ALA A 98 -5.53 14.23 8.33
N SER A 99 -6.86 14.28 8.43
CA SER A 99 -7.54 14.35 9.73
C SER A 99 -7.31 13.11 10.58
N TYR A 100 -7.22 11.93 9.98
CA TYR A 100 -6.86 10.71 10.69
C TYR A 100 -5.44 10.77 11.27
N ILE A 101 -4.46 11.16 10.45
CA ILE A 101 -3.06 11.36 10.88
C ILE A 101 -2.99 12.37 12.03
N ALA A 102 -3.76 13.46 11.96
CA ALA A 102 -3.81 14.47 13.01
C ALA A 102 -4.35 13.89 14.32
N GLY A 103 -5.45 13.15 14.25
CA GLY A 103 -6.18 12.63 15.40
C GLY A 103 -5.58 11.39 16.07
N TYR A 104 -4.67 10.68 15.40
CA TYR A 104 -4.11 9.43 15.94
C TYR A 104 -3.27 9.67 17.20
N SER A 105 -3.65 9.09 18.33
CA SER A 105 -3.02 9.39 19.64
C SER A 105 -1.74 8.61 19.92
N GLY A 106 -1.40 7.60 19.12
CA GLY A 106 -0.21 6.75 19.30
C GLY A 106 0.96 7.10 18.39
N ASP A 107 1.84 6.12 18.18
CA ASP A 107 2.89 6.20 17.15
C ASP A 107 2.25 6.17 15.76
N VAL A 108 2.03 7.36 15.22
CA VAL A 108 1.41 7.57 13.90
C VAL A 108 2.25 7.01 12.77
N LYS A 109 3.57 6.89 12.95
CA LYS A 109 4.45 6.36 11.90
C LYS A 109 4.23 4.87 11.75
N THR A 110 4.16 4.14 12.86
CA THR A 110 3.85 2.70 12.86
C THR A 110 2.44 2.43 12.35
N GLU A 111 1.45 3.20 12.81
CA GLU A 111 0.07 3.11 12.31
C GLU A 111 -0.01 3.34 10.79
N PHE A 112 0.63 4.41 10.31
CA PHE A 112 0.64 4.74 8.89
C PHE A 112 1.26 3.62 8.04
N VAL A 113 2.30 2.95 8.54
CA VAL A 113 2.88 1.77 7.86
C VAL A 113 1.85 0.64 7.77
N GLY A 114 1.10 0.37 8.84
CA GLY A 114 0.02 -0.63 8.84
C GLY A 114 -1.05 -0.33 7.79
N VAL A 115 -1.59 0.90 7.80
CA VAL A 115 -2.55 1.39 6.81
C VAL A 115 -1.99 1.27 5.39
N LEU A 116 -0.72 1.64 5.18
CA LEU A 116 -0.12 1.58 3.85
C LEU A 116 0.04 0.15 3.34
N TYR A 117 0.38 -0.82 4.19
CA TYR A 117 0.43 -2.23 3.79
C TYR A 117 -0.97 -2.74 3.39
N HIS A 118 -2.00 -2.32 4.10
CA HIS A 118 -3.40 -2.62 3.75
C HIS A 118 -3.77 -2.02 2.38
N GLU A 119 -3.48 -0.74 2.15
CA GLU A 119 -3.84 -0.10 0.87
C GLU A 119 -3.02 -0.65 -0.32
N MET A 120 -1.72 -0.91 -0.12
CA MET A 120 -0.88 -1.56 -1.13
C MET A 120 -1.38 -2.96 -1.47
N THR A 121 -2.01 -3.63 -0.51
CA THR A 121 -2.66 -4.90 -0.72
C THR A 121 -3.83 -4.74 -1.71
N HIS A 122 -4.68 -3.72 -1.60
CA HIS A 122 -5.72 -3.43 -2.60
C HIS A 122 -5.18 -3.13 -4.01
N VAL A 123 -4.02 -2.46 -4.12
CA VAL A 123 -3.37 -2.20 -5.41
C VAL A 123 -3.04 -3.51 -6.15
N TRP A 124 -2.59 -4.53 -5.42
CA TRP A 124 -2.08 -5.79 -5.97
C TRP A 124 -3.06 -6.98 -5.90
N GLN A 125 -3.97 -7.03 -4.92
CA GLN A 125 -4.86 -8.17 -4.64
C GLN A 125 -5.99 -8.36 -5.63
N TRP A 126 -6.47 -7.29 -6.29
CA TRP A 126 -7.46 -7.43 -7.36
C TRP A 126 -7.03 -8.47 -8.41
N ASN A 127 -5.72 -8.72 -8.54
CA ASN A 127 -5.16 -9.68 -9.47
C ASN A 127 -4.38 -10.84 -8.84
N GLY A 128 -4.48 -11.07 -7.52
CA GLY A 128 -3.96 -12.27 -6.85
C GLY A 128 -4.74 -13.56 -7.16
N GLN A 129 -5.42 -13.61 -8.31
CA GLN A 129 -6.33 -14.69 -8.74
C GLN A 129 -7.43 -15.05 -7.72
N GLY A 130 -7.83 -14.13 -6.84
CA GLY A 130 -8.80 -14.43 -5.77
C GLY A 130 -8.27 -15.37 -4.68
N LYS A 131 -6.95 -15.55 -4.57
CA LYS A 131 -6.31 -16.48 -3.61
C LYS A 131 -5.90 -15.86 -2.28
N ALA A 132 -6.15 -14.57 -2.07
CA ALA A 132 -5.79 -13.91 -0.82
C ALA A 132 -6.89 -14.12 0.24
N PRO A 133 -6.60 -14.71 1.41
CA PRO A 133 -7.55 -14.85 2.50
C PRO A 133 -7.98 -13.46 3.01
N GLY A 134 -9.29 -13.23 3.12
CA GLY A 134 -9.86 -11.95 3.55
C GLY A 134 -9.38 -11.44 4.92
N GLY A 135 -8.81 -12.31 5.76
CA GLY A 135 -8.26 -11.93 7.07
C GLY A 135 -6.98 -11.09 7.04
N LEU A 136 -6.23 -11.09 5.93
CA LEU A 136 -5.11 -10.15 5.70
C LEU A 136 -5.59 -8.76 5.26
N ILE A 137 -6.87 -8.64 4.89
CA ILE A 137 -7.47 -7.47 4.22
C ILE A 137 -8.07 -6.50 5.24
N GLU A 138 -8.30 -6.87 6.50
CA GLU A 138 -8.96 -5.98 7.50
C GLU A 138 -8.12 -5.67 8.74
N ALA A 139 -6.97 -6.31 8.93
CA ALA A 139 -6.24 -6.15 10.18
C ALA A 139 -5.48 -4.81 10.21
N ASN A 140 -6.03 -3.85 10.96
CA ASN A 140 -5.28 -2.85 11.74
C ASN A 140 -4.29 -3.56 12.68
N LEU A 141 -3.31 -4.27 12.13
CA LEU A 141 -2.36 -5.04 12.92
C LEU A 141 -1.33 -4.05 13.44
N HIS A 142 -1.28 -3.94 14.77
CA HIS A 142 -0.27 -3.20 15.51
C HIS A 142 1.11 -3.86 15.24
N LEU A 143 1.76 -3.50 14.13
CA LEU A 143 3.01 -4.12 13.68
C LEU A 143 4.19 -3.55 14.48
N THR A 144 4.62 -4.24 15.52
CA THR A 144 5.91 -3.93 16.17
C THR A 144 7.09 -4.49 15.35
N PRO A 145 8.30 -3.92 15.45
CA PRO A 145 9.44 -4.26 14.58
C PRO A 145 10.01 -5.68 14.70
N ASN A 146 9.48 -6.54 15.58
CA ASN A 146 10.07 -7.83 15.94
C ASN A 146 9.16 -9.04 15.66
N MET A 147 8.23 -8.95 14.71
CA MET A 147 7.38 -10.11 14.41
C MET A 147 8.18 -11.26 13.78
N ASN A 148 8.20 -12.40 14.46
CA ASN A 148 8.73 -13.65 13.95
C ASN A 148 7.69 -14.31 13.01
N PHE A 149 7.86 -14.07 11.71
CA PHE A 149 6.96 -14.56 10.65
C PHE A 149 6.92 -16.09 10.48
N SER A 150 7.76 -16.85 11.20
CA SER A 150 7.62 -18.32 11.26
C SER A 150 6.30 -18.77 11.90
N ALA A 151 5.63 -17.90 12.66
CA ALA A 151 4.31 -18.16 13.25
C ALA A 151 3.14 -17.95 12.26
N ILE A 152 3.36 -17.32 11.10
CA ILE A 152 2.35 -17.18 10.02
C ILE A 152 2.45 -18.35 9.02
N ARG A 153 3.57 -19.08 9.03
CA ARG A 153 3.82 -20.25 8.17
C ARG A 153 2.77 -21.37 8.30
N PRO A 154 2.20 -21.69 9.48
CA PRO A 154 1.24 -22.78 9.60
C PRO A 154 -0.10 -22.51 8.90
N GLU A 155 -0.53 -21.24 8.80
CA GLU A 155 -1.81 -20.91 8.13
C GLU A 155 -1.70 -20.87 6.60
N ALA A 156 -0.52 -20.48 6.08
CA ALA A 156 -0.22 -20.59 4.65
C ALA A 156 -0.03 -22.06 4.21
N GLU A 157 0.51 -22.92 5.07
CA GLU A 157 0.63 -24.37 4.81
C GLU A 157 -0.72 -25.11 4.94
N ALA A 158 -1.60 -24.69 5.87
CA ALA A 158 -2.93 -25.28 6.03
C ALA A 158 -3.85 -25.07 4.81
N LEU A 159 -3.66 -23.99 4.06
CA LEU A 159 -4.40 -23.73 2.81
C LEU A 159 -3.79 -24.44 1.58
N ASN A 160 -2.58 -24.97 1.69
CA ASN A 160 -1.93 -25.71 0.59
C ASN A 160 -2.20 -27.22 0.66
N TYR A 161 -2.64 -27.75 1.81
CA TYR A 161 -3.00 -29.17 1.96
C TYR A 161 -4.41 -29.51 1.44
N SER A 162 -5.32 -28.52 1.35
CA SER A 162 -6.66 -28.71 0.78
C SER A 162 -6.71 -28.57 -0.75
N ALA A 163 -5.66 -27.99 -1.36
CA ALA A 163 -5.57 -27.84 -2.82
C ALA A 163 -4.90 -29.04 -3.54
N PHE A 164 -4.42 -30.04 -2.80
CA PHE A 164 -3.70 -31.20 -3.36
C PHE A 164 -4.31 -32.58 -3.05
N SER A 165 -5.51 -32.67 -2.45
CA SER A 165 -6.12 -33.97 -2.10
C SER A 165 -7.26 -34.47 -3.01
N HIS A 166 -7.57 -33.79 -4.12
CA HIS A 166 -8.46 -34.35 -5.14
C HIS A 166 -7.84 -34.32 -6.54
N GLN A 167 -6.83 -35.18 -6.71
CA GLN A 167 -6.52 -35.75 -8.02
C GLN A 167 -6.37 -37.27 -7.86
N THR A 168 -7.50 -37.94 -7.66
CA THR A 168 -7.65 -39.38 -7.88
C THR A 168 -9.03 -39.67 -8.48
N TYR A 169 -9.02 -40.51 -9.54
CA TYR A 169 -10.13 -41.08 -10.33
C TYR A 169 -10.80 -40.09 -11.33
N ASN A 170 -10.76 -40.27 -12.66
CA ASN A 170 -10.58 -41.46 -13.52
C ASN A 170 -9.56 -41.24 -14.64
#